data_AF-A0A842B7D1-F1
#
_entry.id   AF-A0A842B7D1-F1
#
_cell.length_a   1.000
_cell.length_b   1.000
_cell.length_c   1.000
_cell.angle_alpha   90.00
_cell.angle_beta   90.00
_cell.angle_gamma   90.00
#
_symmetry.space_group_name_H-M   'P 1'
#
loop_
_entity.id
_entity.type
_entity.pdbx_description
1 polymer ?
#
loop_
_entity_poly.entity_id
_entity_poly.type
_entity_poly.pdbx_seq_one_letter_code
_entity_poly.pdbx_strand_id
1 'polypeptide(L)'
;MNIRSDEHGYDWDAIKAELASVIASIKIETPLKEASIEALDAAEKQDAHHFETVVKRNKLAFVSDLFQNTASQFLAQVITKTLGI
;
A
#
# COMPACT_ATOMS: atom_id res chain seq x y z
N MET A 1 -3.23 22.27 -4.49
CA MET A 1 -2.42 21.05 -4.69
C MET A 1 -3.07 20.26 -5.81
N ASN A 2 -2.34 19.98 -6.88
CA ASN A 2 -2.87 19.32 -8.06
C ASN A 2 -2.60 17.81 -7.92
N ILE A 3 -3.56 17.07 -7.37
CA ILE A 3 -3.43 15.61 -7.22
C ILE A 3 -3.55 15.02 -8.63
N ARG A 4 -2.44 14.52 -9.17
CA ARG A 4 -2.42 13.80 -10.44
C ARG A 4 -2.87 12.36 -10.16
N SER A 5 -4.17 12.19 -10.00
CA SER A 5 -4.77 10.86 -10.00
C SER A 5 -4.63 10.25 -11.39
N ASP A 6 -4.15 9.01 -11.48
CA ASP A 6 -4.13 8.26 -12.73
C ASP A 6 -5.55 7.83 -13.15
N GLU A 7 -5.69 7.08 -14.26
CA GLU A 7 -6.98 6.54 -14.72
C GLU A 7 -7.68 5.65 -13.68
N HIS A 8 -6.93 5.11 -12.71
CA HIS A 8 -7.45 4.33 -11.59
C HIS A 8 -7.83 5.17 -10.36
N GLY A 9 -7.51 6.47 -10.38
CA GLY A 9 -7.80 7.39 -9.28
C GLY A 9 -6.78 7.30 -8.14
N TYR A 10 -5.60 6.71 -8.35
CA TYR A 10 -4.57 6.58 -7.33
C TYR A 10 -3.70 7.83 -7.24
N ASP A 11 -3.51 8.32 -6.02
CA ASP A 11 -2.46 9.29 -5.71
C ASP A 11 -1.17 8.51 -5.42
N TRP A 12 -0.43 8.20 -6.49
CA TRP A 12 0.80 7.39 -6.41
C TRP A 12 1.86 8.01 -5.50
N ASP A 13 1.97 9.34 -5.47
CA ASP A 13 2.96 10.01 -4.63
C ASP A 13 2.63 9.83 -3.14
N ALA A 14 1.35 9.97 -2.77
CA ALA A 14 0.90 9.67 -1.42
C ALA A 14 1.08 8.18 -1.08
N ILE A 15 0.70 7.26 -1.97
CA ILE A 15 0.83 5.81 -1.75
C ILE A 15 2.29 5.42 -1.51
N LYS A 16 3.23 5.91 -2.33
CA LYS A 16 4.67 5.64 -2.16
C LYS A 16 5.18 6.14 -0.81
N ALA A 17 4.85 7.38 -0.43
CA ALA A 17 5.28 7.96 0.83
C ALA A 17 4.79 7.16 2.04
N GLU A 18 3.53 6.72 1.98
CA GLU A 18 2.90 5.96 3.06
C GLU A 18 3.46 4.53 3.16
N LEU A 19 3.67 3.85 2.03
CA LEU A 19 4.32 2.53 2.02
C LEU A 19 5.75 2.60 2.55
N ALA A 20 6.52 3.60 2.14
CA ALA A 20 7.87 3.83 2.67
C ALA A 20 7.88 4.03 4.20
N SER A 21 6.88 4.75 4.72
CA SER A 21 6.69 4.95 6.16
C SER A 21 6.36 3.64 6.90
N VAL A 22 5.48 2.81 6.34
CA VAL A 22 5.15 1.47 6.87
C VAL A 22 6.40 0.58 6.90
N ILE A 23 7.19 0.56 5.83
CA ILE A 23 8.43 -0.23 5.76
C ILE A 23 9.44 0.23 6.82
N ALA A 24 9.60 1.54 7.00
CA ALA A 24 10.56 2.11 7.94
C ALA A 24 10.18 1.90 9.42
N SER A 25 8.88 1.81 9.73
CA SER A 25 8.39 1.59 11.10
C SER A 25 8.50 0.12 11.54
N ILE A 26 8.47 -0.82 10.60
CA ILE A 26 8.60 -2.26 10.88
C ILE A 26 10.09 -2.67 10.84
N LYS A 27 10.70 -2.77 12.02
CA LYS A 27 12.14 -3.06 12.17
C LYS A 27 12.55 -4.50 11.88
N ILE A 28 11.61 -5.44 11.99
CA ILE A 28 11.85 -6.87 11.74
C ILE A 28 11.27 -7.29 10.39
N GLU A 29 11.81 -8.33 9.78
CA GLU A 29 11.18 -8.90 8.59
C GLU A 29 9.84 -9.53 8.96
N THR A 30 8.79 -9.12 8.25
CA THR A 30 7.42 -9.61 8.44
C THR A 30 6.74 -9.73 7.08
N PRO A 31 5.70 -10.58 6.95
CA PRO A 31 4.91 -10.64 5.73
C PRO A 31 4.34 -9.28 5.31
N LEU A 32 4.03 -8.41 6.28
CA LEU A 32 3.56 -7.05 5.98
C LEU A 32 4.67 -6.19 5.38
N LYS A 33 5.88 -6.26 5.90
CA LYS A 33 7.01 -5.48 5.40
C LYS A 33 7.38 -5.91 3.98
N GLU A 34 7.46 -7.22 3.74
CA GLU A 34 7.71 -7.79 2.40
C GLU A 34 6.62 -7.36 1.40
N ALA A 35 5.35 -7.53 1.77
CA ALA A 35 4.22 -7.10 0.93
C ALA A 35 4.23 -5.59 0.68
N SER A 36 4.63 -4.77 1.66
CA SER A 36 4.72 -3.31 1.52
C SER A 36 5.86 -2.90 0.60
N ILE A 37 6.99 -3.61 0.63
CA ILE A 37 8.12 -3.39 -0.30
C ILE A 37 7.70 -3.70 -1.74
N GLU A 38 7.03 -4.82 -1.97
CA GLU A 38 6.55 -5.19 -3.30
C GLU A 38 5.46 -4.23 -3.82
N ALA A 39 4.54 -3.81 -2.94
CA ALA A 39 3.55 -2.80 -3.28
C ALA A 39 4.19 -1.44 -3.59
N LEU A 40 5.29 -1.09 -2.91
CA LEU A 40 6.04 0.14 -3.17
C LEU A 40 6.71 0.09 -4.55
N ASP A 41 7.34 -1.03 -4.92
CA ASP A 41 7.93 -1.22 -6.25
C ASP A 41 6.87 -1.06 -7.36
N ALA A 42 5.67 -1.61 -7.17
CA ALA A 42 4.55 -1.40 -8.09
C ALA A 42 4.11 0.07 -8.16
N ALA A 43 4.01 0.75 -7.01
CA ALA A 43 3.64 2.16 -6.92
C ALA A 43 4.69 3.10 -7.54
N GLU A 44 5.99 2.78 -7.42
CA GLU A 44 7.08 3.49 -8.10
C GLU A 44 6.97 3.40 -9.62
N LYS A 45 6.54 2.25 -10.13
CA LYS A 45 6.27 2.02 -11.56
C LYS A 45 4.91 2.53 -12.02
N GLN A 46 4.07 3.00 -11.09
CA GLN A 46 2.67 3.34 -11.34
C GLN A 46 1.90 2.20 -12.02
N ASP A 47 2.25 0.94 -11.69
CA ASP A 47 1.61 -0.25 -12.22
C ASP A 47 0.43 -0.64 -11.34
N ALA A 48 -0.74 -0.10 -11.67
CA ALA A 48 -1.97 -0.35 -10.93
C ALA A 48 -2.32 -1.83 -10.85
N HIS A 49 -2.20 -2.56 -11.96
CA HIS A 49 -2.55 -3.98 -12.00
C HIS A 49 -1.63 -4.79 -11.06
N HIS A 50 -0.33 -4.51 -11.09
CA HIS A 50 0.62 -5.15 -10.20
C HIS A 50 0.36 -4.77 -8.74
N PHE A 51 0.14 -3.48 -8.45
CA PHE A 51 -0.16 -3.00 -7.11
C PHE A 51 -1.39 -3.72 -6.54
N GLU A 52 -2.49 -3.74 -7.28
CA GLU A 52 -3.71 -4.42 -6.84
C GLU A 52 -3.49 -5.92 -6.64
N THR A 53 -2.71 -6.56 -7.52
CA THR A 53 -2.39 -8.00 -7.42
C THR A 53 -1.63 -8.29 -6.13
N VAL A 54 -0.62 -7.47 -5.80
CA VAL A 54 0.16 -7.60 -4.56
C VAL A 54 -0.73 -7.43 -3.34
N VAL A 55 -1.59 -6.42 -3.34
CA VAL A 55 -2.53 -6.15 -2.24
C VAL A 55 -3.50 -7.31 -2.05
N LYS A 56 -4.10 -7.81 -3.14
CA LYS A 56 -5.05 -8.94 -3.12
C LYS A 56 -4.38 -10.23 -2.66
N ARG A 57 -3.18 -10.53 -3.17
CA ARG A 57 -2.41 -11.73 -2.80
C ARG A 57 -1.99 -11.72 -1.33
N ASN A 58 -1.63 -10.55 -0.81
CA ASN A 58 -1.18 -10.36 0.56
C ASN A 58 -2.28 -9.82 1.49
N LYS A 59 -3.55 -10.09 1.18
CA LYS A 59 -4.72 -9.59 1.93
C LYS A 59 -4.56 -9.73 3.44
N LEU A 60 -4.13 -10.90 3.93
CA LEU A 60 -3.98 -11.16 5.37
C LEU A 60 -2.97 -10.23 6.05
N ALA A 61 -1.90 -9.85 5.36
CA ALA A 61 -0.93 -8.89 5.88
C ALA A 61 -1.54 -7.49 5.95
N PHE A 62 -2.24 -7.07 4.90
CA PHE A 62 -2.86 -5.76 4.75
C PHE A 62 -4.16 -5.54 5.54
N VAL A 63 -4.73 -6.59 6.15
CA VAL A 63 -5.84 -6.47 7.12
C VAL A 63 -5.40 -6.81 8.55
N SER A 64 -4.10 -7.05 8.78
CA SER A 64 -3.58 -7.39 10.09
C SER A 64 -3.63 -6.20 11.05
N ASP A 65 -3.70 -6.48 12.35
CA ASP A 65 -3.58 -5.46 13.40
C ASP A 65 -2.26 -4.68 13.27
N LEU A 66 -1.18 -5.35 12.84
CA LEU A 66 0.09 -4.67 12.61
C LEU A 66 -0.05 -3.60 11.53
N PHE A 67 -0.72 -3.89 10.41
CA PHE A 67 -0.97 -2.90 9.37
C PHE A 67 -1.87 -1.79 9.88
N GLN A 68 -2.99 -2.11 10.54
CA GLN A 68 -3.94 -1.12 11.05
C GLN A 68 -3.31 -0.16 12.07
N ASN A 69 -2.35 -0.64 12.88
CA ASN A 69 -1.64 0.17 13.86
C ASN A 69 -0.47 0.98 13.27
N THR A 70 -0.07 0.69 12.03
CA THR A 70 1.14 1.25 11.42
C THR A 70 0.82 2.18 10.24
N ALA A 71 -0.14 1.81 9.42
CA ALA A 71 -0.53 2.55 8.23
C ALA A 71 -1.34 3.80 8.60
N SER A 72 -1.20 4.86 7.80
CA SER A 72 -2.13 5.97 7.89
C SER A 72 -3.54 5.57 7.45
N GLN A 73 -4.50 6.39 7.86
CA GLN A 73 -5.89 6.25 7.42
C GLN A 73 -6.01 6.32 5.88
N PHE A 74 -5.18 7.12 5.21
CA PHE A 74 -5.18 7.20 3.74
C PHE A 74 -4.78 5.86 3.12
N LEU A 75 -3.65 5.29 3.53
CA LEU A 75 -3.18 4.02 2.97
C LEU A 75 -4.16 2.89 3.29
N ALA A 76 -4.71 2.87 4.51
CA ALA A 76 -5.75 1.92 4.88
C ALA A 76 -6.95 1.99 3.92
N GLN A 77 -7.44 3.19 3.59
CA GLN A 77 -8.55 3.38 2.64
C GLN A 77 -8.23 2.91 1.22
N VAL A 78 -7.01 3.18 0.74
CA VAL A 78 -6.56 2.72 -0.58
C VAL A 78 -6.57 1.19 -0.63
N ILE A 79 -6.04 0.56 0.42
CA ILE A 79 -5.96 -0.89 0.53
C ILE A 79 -7.35 -1.52 0.66
N THR A 80 -8.24 -0.99 1.52
CA THR A 80 -9.60 -1.54 1.67
C THR A 80 -10.40 -1.42 0.38
N LYS A 81 -10.33 -0.27 -0.30
CA LYS A 81 -10.94 -0.07 -1.63
C LYS A 81 -10.42 -1.09 -2.64
N THR A 82 -9.11 -1.34 -2.65
CA THR A 82 -8.47 -2.32 -3.55
C THR A 82 -8.91 -3.76 -3.26
N LEU A 83 -9.16 -4.08 -2.00
CA LEU A 83 -9.66 -5.38 -1.55
C LEU A 83 -11.18 -5.54 -1.71
N GLY A 84 -11.91 -4.47 -1.99
CA GLY A 84 -13.37 -4.45 -2.09
C GLY A 84 -14.07 -4.67 -0.75
N ILE A 85 -13.51 -4.14 0.34
CA ILE A 85 -14.05 -4.24 1.71
C ILE A 85 -14.30 -2.87 2.33
#